data_AF-A0A2M7P605-F1
#
_entry.id   AF-A0A2M7P605-F1
#
_cell.length_a   1.000
_cell.length_b   1.000
_cell.length_c   1.000
_cell.angle_alpha   90.00
_cell.angle_beta   90.00
_cell.angle_gamma   90.00
#
_symmetry.space_group_name_H-M   'P 1'
#
loop_
_entity.id
_entity.type
_entity.pdbx_description
1 polymer ?
#
loop_
_entity_poly.entity_id
_entity_poly.type
_entity_poly.pdbx_seq_one_letter_code
_entity_poly.pdbx_strand_id
1 'polypeptide(L)'
;RGVGAIVGCDNFKMSDATHEIIARELIKNNILVLATGCAATSLGRVGLLRPEAAQFCGESLAEVCETVGMPPVLHMGSCVDNSRILIAATEMVREGGLGDDISDLPAIGAAPQWMSEKAVAIGHYFVASGAQVVFQSLPVTGAKKFSKYLQEGITQELGAHWNIAEAPLDIARIMIDHIEQKRDALGINKKRDRVLFDMAMRRDLGGTGAGIGDVGCHGPQHKG
;
A
#
# COMPACT_ATOMS: atom_id res chain seq x y z
N ARG A 1 -2.96 6.86 5.69
CA ARG A 1 -4.31 6.26 5.47
C ARG A 1 -4.23 4.84 4.91
N GLY A 2 -3.49 4.65 3.83
CA GLY A 2 -3.17 3.36 3.25
C GLY A 2 -1.87 3.46 2.45
N VAL A 3 -1.60 2.45 1.64
CA VAL A 3 -0.38 2.37 0.82
C VAL A 3 -0.73 2.13 -0.64
N GLY A 4 -0.24 2.99 -1.54
CA GLY A 4 -0.34 2.79 -2.99
C GLY A 4 1.00 2.39 -3.57
N ALA A 5 1.06 1.33 -4.37
CA ALA A 5 2.28 0.96 -5.08
C ALA A 5 2.18 1.35 -6.56
N ILE A 6 3.13 2.13 -7.07
CA ILE A 6 3.23 2.46 -8.50
C ILE A 6 4.45 1.73 -9.06
N VAL A 7 4.20 0.79 -9.96
CA VAL A 7 5.21 -0.11 -10.51
C VAL A 7 5.19 -0.07 -12.04
N GLY A 8 6.17 -0.74 -12.65
CA GLY A 8 6.15 -1.02 -14.08
C GLY A 8 7.11 -0.16 -14.89
N CYS A 9 6.68 0.15 -16.11
CA CYS A 9 7.53 0.67 -17.18
C CYS A 9 7.17 2.13 -17.49
N ASP A 10 7.94 2.73 -18.41
CA ASP A 10 7.46 3.85 -19.22
C ASP A 10 6.88 3.29 -20.52
N ASN A 11 5.87 3.97 -21.08
CA ASN A 11 5.21 3.55 -22.30
C ASN A 11 5.06 4.75 -23.23
N PHE A 12 5.67 4.67 -24.42
CA PHE A 12 5.70 5.76 -25.40
C PHE A 12 4.32 6.21 -25.89
N LYS A 13 3.28 5.38 -25.71
CA LYS A 13 1.90 5.73 -26.05
C LYS A 13 1.27 6.66 -25.01
N MET A 14 1.93 6.84 -23.86
CA MET A 14 1.44 7.56 -22.71
C MET A 14 2.32 8.76 -22.39
N SER A 15 1.74 9.73 -21.68
CA SER A 15 2.48 10.89 -21.19
C SER A 15 3.49 10.46 -20.12
N ASP A 16 4.70 11.03 -20.17
CA ASP A 16 5.73 10.83 -19.14
C ASP A 16 5.25 11.21 -17.73
N ALA A 17 4.25 12.10 -17.64
CA ALA A 17 3.68 12.59 -16.38
C ALA A 17 2.68 11.62 -15.72
N THR A 18 2.33 10.49 -16.35
CA THR A 18 1.30 9.57 -15.82
C THR A 18 1.61 9.10 -14.39
N HIS A 19 2.85 8.68 -14.11
CA HIS A 19 3.26 8.27 -12.76
C HIS A 19 3.15 9.43 -11.75
N GLU A 20 3.59 10.63 -12.14
CA GLU A 20 3.55 11.82 -11.30
C GLU A 20 2.12 12.22 -10.92
N ILE A 21 1.20 12.25 -11.90
CA ILE A 21 -0.20 12.63 -11.66
C ILE A 21 -0.83 11.71 -10.63
N ILE A 22 -0.62 10.39 -10.78
CA ILE A 22 -1.14 9.39 -9.82
C ILE A 22 -0.50 9.61 -8.44
N ALA A 23 0.83 9.69 -8.36
CA ALA A 23 1.53 9.82 -7.09
C ALA A 23 1.11 11.08 -6.33
N ARG A 24 1.00 12.23 -7.02
CA ARG A 24 0.56 13.49 -6.39
C ARG A 24 -0.85 13.40 -5.84
N GLU A 25 -1.77 12.77 -6.57
CA GLU A 25 -3.14 12.60 -6.10
C GLU A 25 -3.19 11.68 -4.87
N LEU A 26 -2.41 10.60 -4.84
CA LEU A 26 -2.32 9.70 -3.69
C LEU A 26 -1.74 10.38 -2.44
N ILE A 27 -0.59 11.05 -2.55
CA ILE A 27 0.07 11.67 -1.38
C ILE A 27 -0.76 12.84 -0.82
N LYS A 28 -1.42 13.62 -1.69
CA LYS A 28 -2.37 14.66 -1.29
C LYS A 28 -3.53 14.08 -0.47
N ASN A 29 -3.94 12.85 -0.78
CA ASN A 29 -4.96 12.10 -0.05
C ASN A 29 -4.38 11.25 1.10
N ASN A 30 -3.19 11.58 1.62
CA ASN A 30 -2.56 10.91 2.77
C ASN A 30 -2.26 9.41 2.56
N ILE A 31 -1.98 9.01 1.33
CA ILE A 31 -1.58 7.65 0.98
C ILE A 31 -0.07 7.64 0.73
N LEU A 32 0.63 6.78 1.46
CA LEU A 32 2.07 6.57 1.25
C LEU A 32 2.26 5.88 -0.09
N VAL A 33 3.19 6.36 -0.92
CA VAL A 33 3.45 5.77 -2.23
C VAL A 33 4.74 4.94 -2.19
N LEU A 34 4.67 3.71 -2.67
CA LEU A 34 5.83 2.86 -2.93
C LEU A 34 6.09 2.85 -4.44
N ALA A 35 7.35 2.96 -4.85
CA ALA A 35 7.71 2.99 -6.25
C ALA A 35 8.88 2.06 -6.59
N THR A 36 8.75 1.32 -7.70
CA THR A 36 9.82 0.46 -8.24
C THR A 36 10.03 0.70 -9.74
N GLY A 37 11.18 0.27 -10.26
CA GLY A 37 11.45 0.28 -11.70
C GLY A 37 11.41 1.67 -12.33
N CYS A 38 10.82 1.77 -13.53
CA CYS A 38 10.73 3.03 -14.27
C CYS A 38 9.90 4.08 -13.52
N ALA A 39 8.83 3.66 -12.85
CA ALA A 39 7.99 4.56 -12.06
C ALA A 39 8.81 5.31 -10.99
N ALA A 40 9.68 4.60 -10.26
CA ALA A 40 10.56 5.24 -9.28
C ALA A 40 11.53 6.24 -9.92
N THR A 41 12.05 5.93 -11.11
CA THR A 41 12.93 6.85 -11.85
C THR A 41 12.18 8.12 -12.28
N SER A 42 10.98 7.96 -12.84
CA SER A 42 10.13 9.08 -13.27
C SER A 42 9.80 9.99 -12.08
N LEU A 43 9.35 9.41 -10.97
CA LEU A 43 9.03 10.14 -9.74
C LEU A 43 10.27 10.81 -9.10
N GLY A 44 11.44 10.19 -9.23
CA GLY A 44 12.71 10.76 -8.78
C GLY A 44 13.10 12.02 -9.54
N ARG A 45 12.91 12.03 -10.87
CA ARG A 45 13.21 13.19 -11.73
C ARG A 45 12.37 14.41 -11.40
N VAL A 46 11.12 14.21 -10.99
CA VAL A 46 10.21 15.29 -10.56
C VAL A 46 10.34 15.62 -9.07
N GLY A 47 11.30 14.98 -8.37
CA GLY A 47 11.71 15.32 -7.01
C GLY A 47 10.78 14.83 -5.90
N LEU A 48 9.89 13.86 -6.17
CA LEU A 48 8.95 13.30 -5.19
C LEU A 48 9.58 12.29 -4.22
N LEU A 49 10.81 11.83 -4.51
CA LEU A 49 11.60 10.92 -3.66
C LEU A 49 12.48 11.68 -2.64
N ARG A 50 12.23 12.97 -2.44
CA ARG A 50 12.95 13.81 -1.47
C ARG A 50 12.09 14.11 -0.25
N PRO A 51 12.63 14.18 0.98
CA PRO A 51 11.85 14.50 2.17
C PRO A 51 11.02 15.79 2.03
N GLU A 52 11.53 16.80 1.34
CA GLU A 52 10.84 18.08 1.11
C GLU A 52 9.57 17.95 0.27
N ALA A 53 9.36 16.81 -0.40
CA ALA A 53 8.09 16.53 -1.09
C ALA A 53 6.92 16.32 -0.12
N ALA A 54 7.16 16.22 1.20
CA ALA A 54 6.14 16.24 2.24
C ALA A 54 5.17 17.43 2.11
N GLN A 55 5.64 18.57 1.58
CA GLN A 55 4.81 19.75 1.31
C GLN A 55 3.63 19.50 0.34
N PHE A 56 3.68 18.44 -0.47
CA PHE A 56 2.61 18.05 -1.40
C PHE A 56 1.60 17.09 -0.78
N CYS A 57 1.86 16.62 0.45
CA CYS A 57 1.05 15.61 1.10
C CYS A 57 -0.17 16.23 1.79
N GLY A 58 -1.17 15.39 2.05
CA GLY A 58 -2.15 15.71 3.07
C GLY A 58 -1.50 15.74 4.46
N GLU A 59 -2.15 16.44 5.39
CA GLU A 59 -1.62 16.76 6.73
C GLU A 59 -1.07 15.53 7.48
N SER A 60 -1.81 14.43 7.53
CA SER A 60 -1.40 13.25 8.29
C SER A 60 -0.22 12.49 7.68
N LEU A 61 -0.07 12.51 6.35
CA LEU A 61 1.11 11.91 5.72
C LEU A 61 2.33 12.84 5.83
N ALA A 62 2.11 14.16 5.72
CA ALA A 62 3.17 15.15 5.93
C ALA A 62 3.77 15.02 7.33
N GLU A 63 2.93 14.93 8.38
CA GLU A 63 3.38 14.74 9.77
C GLU A 63 4.26 13.49 9.93
N VAL A 64 3.85 12.37 9.33
CA VAL A 64 4.63 11.12 9.38
C VAL A 64 5.96 11.26 8.62
N CYS A 65 5.94 11.87 7.43
CA CYS A 65 7.15 12.09 6.63
C CYS A 65 8.16 12.98 7.36
N GLU A 66 7.71 14.07 7.96
CA GLU A 66 8.55 15.01 8.72
C GLU A 66 9.11 14.38 10.00
N THR A 67 8.28 13.65 10.74
CA THR A 67 8.68 12.99 11.99
C THR A 67 9.72 11.90 11.76
N VAL A 68 9.54 11.09 10.70
CA VAL A 68 10.46 10.00 10.37
C VAL A 68 11.67 10.50 9.59
N GLY A 69 11.57 11.66 8.92
CA GLY A 69 12.60 12.16 8.00
C GLY A 69 12.64 11.39 6.67
N MET A 70 11.48 10.95 6.17
CA MET A 70 11.37 10.15 4.94
C MET A 70 10.58 10.89 3.85
N PRO A 71 10.82 10.60 2.55
CA PRO A 71 9.97 11.11 1.48
C PRO A 71 8.59 10.43 1.47
N PRO A 72 7.56 11.09 0.93
CA PRO A 72 6.22 10.50 0.80
C PRO A 72 6.11 9.44 -0.31
N VAL A 73 7.12 9.38 -1.19
CA VAL A 73 7.30 8.31 -2.17
C VAL A 73 8.58 7.55 -1.86
N LEU A 74 8.45 6.27 -1.51
CA LEU A 74 9.57 5.41 -1.15
C LEU A 74 10.02 4.57 -2.35
N HIS A 75 11.26 4.75 -2.78
CA HIS A 75 11.85 3.92 -3.81
C HIS A 75 12.27 2.56 -3.24
N MET A 76 11.60 1.50 -3.66
CA MET A 76 11.85 0.13 -3.18
C MET A 76 12.75 -0.71 -4.10
N GLY A 77 13.38 -0.10 -5.11
CA GLY A 77 14.33 -0.76 -6.02
C GLY A 77 13.77 -1.12 -7.41
N SER A 78 14.35 -2.14 -8.02
CA SER A 78 14.09 -2.59 -9.38
C SER A 78 12.77 -3.37 -9.52
N CYS A 79 12.43 -3.81 -10.74
CA CYS A 79 11.22 -4.62 -10.96
C CYS A 79 11.20 -5.94 -10.16
N VAL A 80 12.35 -6.53 -9.85
CA VAL A 80 12.40 -7.77 -9.03
C VAL A 80 12.26 -7.46 -7.54
N ASP A 81 12.57 -6.23 -7.13
CA ASP A 81 12.39 -5.77 -5.76
C ASP A 81 10.92 -5.47 -5.41
N ASN A 82 9.98 -5.64 -6.35
CA ASN A 82 8.55 -5.73 -6.02
C ASN A 82 8.27 -6.86 -5.01
N SER A 83 9.11 -7.88 -4.96
CA SER A 83 9.10 -8.88 -3.89
C SER A 83 9.21 -8.26 -2.49
N ARG A 84 9.90 -7.13 -2.32
CA ARG A 84 10.00 -6.41 -1.03
C ARG A 84 8.66 -5.80 -0.61
N ILE A 85 7.82 -5.40 -1.57
CA ILE A 85 6.46 -4.92 -1.27
C ILE A 85 5.63 -6.07 -0.71
N LEU A 86 5.75 -7.27 -1.27
CA LEU A 86 5.10 -8.46 -0.71
C LEU A 86 5.60 -8.79 0.68
N ILE A 87 6.93 -8.76 0.91
CA ILE A 87 7.51 -8.95 2.25
C ILE A 87 6.91 -7.93 3.23
N ALA A 88 6.89 -6.65 2.85
CA ALA A 88 6.31 -5.61 3.71
C ALA A 88 4.82 -5.84 3.99
N ALA A 89 4.02 -6.23 2.98
CA ALA A 89 2.62 -6.57 3.16
C ALA A 89 2.42 -7.77 4.09
N THR A 90 3.22 -8.82 3.93
CA THR A 90 3.20 -10.00 4.82
C THR A 90 3.53 -9.61 6.26
N GLU A 91 4.54 -8.78 6.49
CA GLU A 91 4.89 -8.31 7.84
C GLU A 91 3.83 -7.37 8.44
N MET A 92 3.14 -6.57 7.62
CA MET A 92 2.01 -5.75 8.08
C MET A 92 0.85 -6.59 8.61
N VAL A 93 0.57 -7.75 8.00
CA VAL A 93 -0.43 -8.69 8.50
C VAL A 93 0.11 -9.42 9.73
N ARG A 94 1.28 -10.06 9.58
CA ARG A 94 1.85 -10.97 10.58
C ARG A 94 2.21 -10.27 11.90
N GLU A 95 2.95 -9.17 11.83
CA GLU A 95 3.47 -8.47 13.01
C GLU A 95 2.64 -7.22 13.31
N GLY A 96 2.15 -6.54 12.27
CA GLY A 96 1.29 -5.36 12.42
C GLY A 96 -0.13 -5.68 12.89
N GLY A 97 -0.59 -6.93 12.73
CA GLY A 97 -1.93 -7.37 13.13
C GLY A 97 -3.06 -6.66 12.39
N LEU A 98 -2.79 -6.14 11.19
CA LEU A 98 -3.76 -5.42 10.38
C LEU A 98 -4.49 -6.40 9.44
N GLY A 99 -5.60 -6.96 9.90
CA GLY A 99 -6.33 -8.00 9.17
C GLY A 99 -5.67 -9.38 9.32
N ASP A 100 -6.24 -10.38 8.66
CA ASP A 100 -5.77 -11.77 8.71
C ASP A 100 -5.08 -12.21 7.40
N ASP A 101 -5.28 -11.45 6.32
CA ASP A 101 -4.69 -11.69 5.01
C ASP A 101 -4.25 -10.38 4.31
N ILE A 102 -3.37 -10.47 3.31
CA ILE A 102 -2.96 -9.31 2.50
C ILE A 102 -4.18 -8.64 1.84
N SER A 103 -5.19 -9.43 1.47
CA SER A 103 -6.42 -8.91 0.90
C SER A 103 -7.24 -8.03 1.84
N ASP A 104 -6.99 -8.04 3.15
CA ASP A 104 -7.64 -7.12 4.10
C ASP A 104 -6.96 -5.75 4.15
N LEU A 105 -5.70 -5.67 3.75
CA LEU A 105 -4.90 -4.45 3.90
C LEU A 105 -5.47 -3.29 3.08
N PRO A 106 -5.43 -2.06 3.61
CA PRO A 106 -5.74 -0.85 2.85
C PRO A 106 -4.58 -0.49 1.91
N ALA A 107 -4.33 -1.35 0.93
CA ALA A 107 -3.24 -1.24 -0.02
C ALA A 107 -3.64 -1.70 -1.43
N ILE A 108 -3.07 -1.07 -2.46
CA ILE A 108 -3.37 -1.38 -3.86
C ILE A 108 -2.19 -0.99 -4.76
N GLY A 109 -1.95 -1.79 -5.80
CA GLY A 109 -0.92 -1.53 -6.81
C GLY A 109 -1.47 -0.91 -8.10
N ALA A 110 -0.61 -0.28 -8.87
CA ALA A 110 -0.89 0.16 -10.24
C ALA A 110 0.33 -0.01 -11.14
N ALA A 111 0.10 -0.49 -12.36
CA ALA A 111 1.06 -0.52 -13.45
C ALA A 111 0.54 0.34 -14.62
N PRO A 112 0.49 1.68 -14.45
CA PRO A 112 -0.27 2.57 -15.32
C PRO A 112 0.36 2.73 -16.72
N GLN A 113 1.65 2.45 -16.85
CA GLN A 113 2.39 2.49 -18.12
C GLN A 113 3.05 1.14 -18.40
N TRP A 114 2.38 0.04 -18.04
CA TRP A 114 2.88 -1.29 -18.38
C TRP A 114 3.11 -1.43 -19.90
N MET A 115 4.13 -2.18 -20.28
CA MET A 115 4.44 -2.50 -21.68
C MET A 115 5.03 -3.90 -21.85
N SER A 116 5.74 -4.39 -20.84
CA SER A 116 6.38 -5.70 -20.88
C SER A 116 5.53 -6.78 -20.22
N GLU A 117 5.70 -8.02 -20.68
CA GLU A 117 5.07 -9.21 -20.08
C GLU A 117 5.46 -9.38 -18.60
N LYS A 118 6.66 -8.91 -18.21
CA LYS A 118 7.07 -8.84 -16.80
C LYS A 118 6.10 -8.04 -15.95
N ALA A 119 5.58 -6.91 -16.44
CA ALA A 119 4.63 -6.09 -15.69
C ALA A 119 3.27 -6.80 -15.52
N VAL A 120 2.84 -7.58 -16.53
CA VAL A 120 1.64 -8.42 -16.44
C VAL A 120 1.83 -9.53 -15.41
N ALA A 121 2.97 -10.24 -15.45
CA ALA A 121 3.31 -11.26 -14.47
C ALA A 121 3.40 -10.67 -13.04
N ILE A 122 3.97 -9.47 -12.90
CA ILE A 122 4.01 -8.74 -11.63
C ILE A 122 2.62 -8.48 -11.08
N GLY A 123 1.75 -7.84 -11.88
CA GLY A 123 0.40 -7.57 -11.40
C GLY A 123 -0.39 -8.85 -11.12
N HIS A 124 -0.15 -9.92 -11.87
CA HIS A 124 -0.79 -11.20 -11.60
C HIS A 124 -0.37 -11.81 -10.27
N TYR A 125 0.93 -11.86 -9.94
CA TYR A 125 1.34 -12.46 -8.67
C TYR A 125 0.90 -11.62 -7.47
N PHE A 126 0.76 -10.29 -7.59
CA PHE A 126 0.17 -9.47 -6.53
C PHE A 126 -1.29 -9.81 -6.31
N VAL A 127 -2.06 -9.97 -7.40
CA VAL A 127 -3.46 -10.39 -7.34
C VAL A 127 -3.61 -11.79 -6.76
N ALA A 128 -2.72 -12.72 -7.12
CA ALA A 128 -2.66 -14.04 -6.50
C ALA A 128 -2.22 -14.02 -5.03
N SER A 129 -1.61 -12.92 -4.58
CA SER A 129 -1.25 -12.68 -3.18
C SER A 129 -2.31 -11.85 -2.44
N GLY A 130 -3.51 -11.63 -3.01
CA GLY A 130 -4.57 -10.86 -2.35
C GLY A 130 -4.53 -9.35 -2.55
N ALA A 131 -3.56 -8.80 -3.30
CA ALA A 131 -3.47 -7.35 -3.54
C ALA A 131 -4.00 -6.98 -4.94
N GLN A 132 -4.97 -6.06 -5.00
CA GLN A 132 -5.49 -5.58 -6.29
C GLN A 132 -4.45 -4.78 -7.07
N VAL A 133 -4.54 -4.84 -8.40
CA VAL A 133 -3.65 -4.10 -9.30
C VAL A 133 -4.44 -3.41 -10.40
N VAL A 134 -4.20 -2.11 -10.59
CA VAL A 134 -4.76 -1.32 -11.69
C VAL A 134 -3.84 -1.33 -12.90
N PHE A 135 -4.36 -1.73 -14.06
CA PHE A 135 -3.72 -1.60 -15.36
C PHE A 135 -4.43 -0.57 -16.21
N GLN A 136 -3.73 0.00 -17.19
CA GLN A 136 -4.33 0.98 -18.11
C GLN A 136 -5.34 0.33 -19.08
N SER A 137 -4.84 -0.60 -19.89
CA SER A 137 -5.58 -1.39 -20.86
C SER A 137 -4.89 -2.74 -21.01
N LEU A 138 -5.59 -3.79 -21.42
CA LEU A 138 -5.01 -5.13 -21.62
C LEU A 138 -5.65 -5.81 -22.84
N PRO A 139 -4.91 -6.63 -23.61
CA PRO A 139 -5.39 -7.27 -24.83
C PRO A 139 -6.30 -8.48 -24.55
N VAL A 140 -7.24 -8.36 -23.61
CA VAL A 140 -8.16 -9.43 -23.17
C VAL A 140 -9.61 -9.18 -23.59
N THR A 141 -9.91 -8.01 -24.15
CA THR A 141 -11.27 -7.54 -24.45
C THR A 141 -12.00 -8.40 -25.49
N GLY A 142 -11.28 -9.09 -26.38
CA GLY A 142 -11.85 -10.05 -27.33
C GLY A 142 -12.47 -11.28 -26.67
N ALA A 143 -12.01 -11.66 -25.47
CA ALA A 143 -12.50 -12.80 -24.73
C ALA A 143 -13.34 -12.34 -23.52
N LYS A 144 -14.59 -11.91 -23.77
CA LYS A 144 -15.47 -11.29 -22.75
C LYS A 144 -15.57 -12.08 -21.43
N LYS A 145 -15.70 -13.41 -21.49
CA LYS A 145 -15.76 -14.25 -20.28
C LYS A 145 -14.46 -14.20 -19.48
N PHE A 146 -13.32 -14.26 -20.16
CA PHE A 146 -12.00 -14.19 -19.54
C PHE A 146 -11.72 -12.81 -18.95
N SER A 147 -12.05 -11.75 -19.69
CA SER A 147 -11.92 -10.36 -19.21
C SER A 147 -12.76 -10.11 -17.94
N LYS A 148 -14.01 -10.60 -17.91
CA LYS A 148 -14.87 -10.52 -16.72
C LYS A 148 -14.31 -11.34 -15.55
N TYR A 149 -13.78 -12.53 -15.82
CA TYR A 149 -13.16 -13.35 -14.80
C TYR A 149 -11.97 -12.63 -14.15
N LEU A 150 -11.08 -12.01 -14.93
CA LEU A 150 -9.92 -11.27 -14.40
C LEU A 150 -10.28 -10.03 -13.58
N GLN A 151 -11.40 -9.36 -13.90
CA GLN A 151 -11.83 -8.12 -13.24
C GLN A 151 -12.80 -8.33 -12.09
N GLU A 152 -13.49 -9.47 -12.03
CA GLU A 152 -14.52 -9.71 -11.01
C GLU A 152 -14.39 -11.12 -10.42
N GLY A 153 -14.46 -12.15 -11.28
CA GLY A 153 -14.60 -13.55 -10.87
C GLY A 153 -13.45 -14.07 -10.02
N ILE A 154 -12.22 -13.74 -10.38
CA ILE A 154 -11.00 -14.20 -9.71
C ILE A 154 -10.90 -13.74 -8.24
N THR A 155 -11.64 -12.68 -7.86
CA THR A 155 -11.72 -12.21 -6.47
C THR A 155 -12.24 -13.28 -5.53
N GLN A 156 -13.14 -14.16 -5.99
CA GLN A 156 -13.70 -15.23 -5.16
C GLN A 156 -12.66 -16.28 -4.78
N GLU A 157 -11.62 -16.43 -5.62
CA GLU A 157 -10.56 -17.42 -5.42
C GLU A 157 -9.35 -16.81 -4.69
N LEU A 158 -9.00 -15.55 -5.00
CA LEU A 158 -7.74 -14.94 -4.58
C LEU A 158 -7.91 -13.69 -3.69
N GLY A 159 -9.14 -13.24 -3.41
CA GLY A 159 -9.39 -12.02 -2.61
C GLY A 159 -9.10 -10.69 -3.34
N ALA A 160 -8.50 -10.75 -4.54
CA ALA A 160 -8.19 -9.60 -5.38
C ALA A 160 -8.43 -9.88 -6.87
N HIS A 161 -8.46 -8.80 -7.66
CA HIS A 161 -8.66 -8.83 -9.11
C HIS A 161 -7.92 -7.69 -9.79
N TRP A 162 -7.96 -7.69 -11.12
CA TRP A 162 -7.38 -6.65 -11.96
C TRP A 162 -8.38 -5.52 -12.16
N ASN A 163 -7.95 -4.28 -11.95
CA ASN A 163 -8.72 -3.10 -12.29
C ASN A 163 -8.24 -2.52 -13.61
N ILE A 164 -9.12 -1.91 -14.41
CA ILE A 164 -8.78 -1.30 -15.69
C ILE A 164 -9.24 0.17 -15.69
N ALA A 165 -8.30 1.09 -15.88
CA ALA A 165 -8.62 2.51 -16.05
C ALA A 165 -7.53 3.21 -16.86
N GLU A 166 -7.91 4.01 -17.85
CA GLU A 166 -6.96 4.61 -18.78
C GLU A 166 -6.38 5.93 -18.27
N ALA A 167 -7.24 6.80 -17.73
CA ALA A 167 -6.83 8.13 -17.28
C ALA A 167 -6.08 8.06 -15.94
N PRO A 168 -4.97 8.80 -15.76
CA PRO A 168 -4.20 8.77 -14.51
C PRO A 168 -5.04 9.11 -13.27
N LEU A 169 -5.97 10.06 -13.37
CA LEU A 169 -6.83 10.43 -12.23
C LEU A 169 -7.88 9.36 -11.91
N ASP A 170 -8.36 8.62 -12.91
CA ASP A 170 -9.28 7.50 -12.69
C ASP A 170 -8.55 6.34 -12.00
N ILE A 171 -7.30 6.07 -12.39
CA ILE A 171 -6.43 5.11 -11.70
C ILE A 171 -6.26 5.51 -10.23
N ALA A 172 -5.87 6.76 -9.97
CA ALA A 172 -5.73 7.26 -8.61
C ALA A 172 -7.04 7.17 -7.82
N ARG A 173 -8.18 7.45 -8.46
CA ARG A 173 -9.50 7.36 -7.83
C ARG A 173 -9.83 5.93 -7.42
N ILE A 174 -9.65 4.96 -8.30
CA ILE A 174 -9.84 3.53 -7.98
C ILE A 174 -8.95 3.13 -6.80
N MET A 175 -7.69 3.59 -6.80
CA MET A 175 -6.77 3.29 -5.70
C MET A 175 -7.22 3.86 -4.36
N ILE A 176 -7.65 5.13 -4.34
CA ILE A 176 -8.15 5.79 -3.14
C ILE A 176 -9.43 5.10 -2.64
N ASP A 177 -10.39 4.85 -3.53
CA ASP A 177 -11.68 4.26 -3.18
C ASP A 177 -11.50 2.84 -2.63
N HIS A 178 -10.60 2.04 -3.21
CA HIS A 178 -10.26 0.71 -2.69
C HIS A 178 -9.66 0.77 -1.28
N ILE A 179 -8.70 1.68 -1.07
CA ILE A 179 -8.06 1.87 0.23
C ILE A 179 -9.10 2.24 1.29
N GLU A 180 -10.01 3.17 0.99
CA GLU A 180 -11.05 3.58 1.94
C GLU A 180 -12.05 2.44 2.22
N GLN A 181 -12.44 1.66 1.21
CA GLN A 181 -13.29 0.48 1.40
C GLN A 181 -12.64 -0.55 2.35
N LYS A 182 -11.34 -0.82 2.20
CA LYS A 182 -10.61 -1.72 3.11
C LYS A 182 -10.50 -1.15 4.53
N ARG A 183 -10.29 0.16 4.67
CA ARG A 183 -10.30 0.83 5.98
C ARG A 183 -11.67 0.76 6.67
N ASP A 184 -12.76 0.89 5.91
CA ASP A 184 -14.12 0.74 6.42
C ASP A 184 -14.39 -0.69 6.88
N ALA A 185 -13.99 -1.70 6.08
CA ALA A 185 -14.11 -3.11 6.43
C ALA A 185 -13.33 -3.46 7.72
N LEU A 186 -12.14 -2.88 7.91
CA LEU A 186 -11.33 -3.02 9.12
C LEU A 186 -11.83 -2.17 10.30
N GLY A 187 -12.79 -1.27 10.09
CA GLY A 187 -13.31 -0.38 11.14
C GLY A 187 -12.34 0.70 11.61
N ILE A 188 -11.26 0.97 10.89
CA ILE A 188 -10.20 1.93 11.25
C ILE A 188 -10.45 3.35 10.72
N ASN A 189 -11.63 3.60 10.14
CA ASN A 189 -12.12 4.92 9.74
C ASN A 189 -12.86 5.68 10.86
N LYS A 190 -13.06 5.04 12.01
CA LYS A 190 -13.72 5.66 13.17
C LYS A 190 -12.67 6.17 14.15
N LYS A 191 -12.86 7.39 14.68
CA LYS A 191 -12.15 7.81 15.91
C LYS A 191 -12.60 6.85 17.02
N ARG A 192 -11.72 5.95 17.46
CA ARG A 192 -11.94 5.24 18.73
C ARG A 192 -11.92 6.27 19.84
N ASP A 193 -12.95 6.29 20.66
CA ASP A 193 -12.90 7.03 21.91
C ASP A 193 -11.71 6.53 22.72
N ARG A 194 -10.85 7.44 23.17
CA ARG A 194 -9.73 7.08 24.03
C ARG A 194 -10.32 6.63 25.35
N VAL A 195 -10.47 5.33 25.54
CA VAL A 195 -10.78 4.77 26.86
C VAL A 195 -9.53 4.98 27.71
N LEU A 196 -9.60 5.93 28.64
CA LEU A 196 -8.61 6.06 29.70
C LEU A 196 -8.74 4.82 30.58
N PHE A 197 -7.87 3.83 30.37
CA PHE A 197 -7.81 2.65 31.22
C PHE A 197 -7.45 3.08 32.64
N ASP A 198 -8.43 3.00 33.53
CA ASP A 198 -8.21 3.19 34.96
C ASP A 198 -7.41 2.00 35.56
N MET A 199 -6.97 2.16 36.80
CA MET A 199 -6.20 1.13 37.51
C MET A 199 -6.98 -0.19 37.70
N ALA A 200 -8.32 -0.16 37.67
CA ALA A 200 -9.15 -1.35 37.84
C ALA A 200 -9.19 -2.16 36.54
N MET A 201 -9.40 -1.51 35.40
CA MET A 201 -9.37 -2.17 34.08
C MET A 201 -8.00 -2.77 33.76
N ARG A 202 -6.91 -2.17 34.25
CA ARG A 202 -5.56 -2.74 34.12
C ARG A 202 -5.34 -4.01 34.95
N ARG A 203 -6.02 -4.14 36.10
CA ARG A 203 -5.95 -5.35 36.94
C ARG A 203 -6.71 -6.51 36.32
N ASP A 204 -7.86 -6.24 35.70
CA ASP A 204 -8.68 -7.28 35.06
C ASP A 204 -7.99 -7.88 33.82
N LEU A 205 -7.18 -7.09 33.09
CA LEU A 205 -6.36 -7.58 31.98
C LEU A 205 -5.23 -8.53 32.42
N GLY A 206 -4.83 -8.50 33.70
CA GLY A 206 -3.78 -9.37 34.27
C GLY A 206 -4.29 -10.72 34.78
N GLY A 207 -5.60 -11.01 34.69
CA GLY A 207 -6.23 -12.20 35.27
C GLY A 207 -6.21 -13.46 34.41
N THR A 208 -5.90 -13.35 33.11
CA THR A 208 -5.80 -14.51 32.21
C THR A 208 -4.34 -14.79 31.91
N GLY A 209 -3.78 -15.77 32.62
CA GLY A 209 -2.35 -16.09 32.63
C GLY A 209 -1.73 -16.33 31.25
N ALA A 210 -0.81 -15.44 30.88
CA ALA A 210 0.48 -15.75 30.27
C ALA A 210 1.38 -14.55 30.60
N GLY A 211 2.49 -14.79 31.29
CA GLY A 211 3.37 -13.73 31.78
C GLY A 211 3.88 -12.85 30.64
N ILE A 212 3.63 -11.55 30.75
CA ILE A 212 4.38 -10.54 29.98
C ILE A 212 5.79 -10.53 30.58
N GLY A 213 6.73 -11.12 29.86
CA GLY A 213 8.15 -11.05 30.19
C GLY A 213 8.60 -9.59 30.23
N ASP A 214 9.05 -9.18 31.42
CA ASP A 214 9.93 -8.05 31.74
C ASP A 214 9.87 -6.84 30.79
N VAL A 215 8.82 -6.03 30.97
CA VAL A 215 8.83 -4.61 30.56
C VAL A 215 9.07 -3.76 31.80
N GLY A 216 10.32 -3.80 32.29
CA GLY A 216 10.78 -2.95 33.38
C GLY A 216 12.22 -2.53 33.17
N CYS A 217 12.48 -1.21 33.15
CA CYS A 217 13.82 -0.64 33.21
C CYS A 217 14.53 -1.07 34.50
N HIS A 218 15.28 -2.17 34.46
CA HIS A 218 16.18 -2.56 35.53
C HIS A 218 17.61 -2.21 35.11
N GLY A 219 18.22 -1.26 35.84
CA GLY A 219 19.61 -0.87 35.67
C GLY A 219 20.59 -2.03 35.91
N PRO A 220 21.86 -1.90 35.48
CA PRO A 220 22.79 -3.02 35.42
C PRO A 220 23.11 -3.55 36.82
N GLN A 221 22.86 -4.84 37.05
CA GLN A 221 23.31 -5.54 38.25
C GLN A 221 24.70 -6.11 38.03
N HIS A 222 25.70 -5.56 38.71
CA HIS A 222 27.03 -6.14 38.82
C HIS A 222 26.98 -7.43 39.65
N LYS A 223 27.59 -8.51 39.16
CA LYS A 223 27.88 -9.71 39.95
C LYS A 223 29.35 -9.74 40.33
N GLY A 224 29.61 -9.79 41.64
CA GLY A 224 30.86 -10.28 42.23
C GLY A 224 30.78 -11.78 42.48
#